data_AF-A0A4Y7ZW93-F1
#
_entry.id   AF-A0A4Y7ZW93-F1
#
_cell.length_a   1.000
_cell.length_b   1.000
_cell.length_c   1.000
_cell.angle_alpha   90.00
_cell.angle_beta   90.00
_cell.angle_gamma   90.00
#
_symmetry.space_group_name_H-M   'P 1'
#
loop_
_entity.id
_entity.type
_entity.pdbx_description
1 polymer ?
#
loop_
_entity_poly.entity_id
_entity_poly.type
_entity_poly.pdbx_seq_one_letter_code
_entity_poly.pdbx_strand_id
1 'polypeptide(L)'
;MQNSGTSLDAVPYNHALEPELSVNKQNLAKLLSSLLQGSSLATSNVWVHTSEKHKWRAKNLFVKLSEAQVIENFAPRMYWGTISYADKDLLWLNVADAKNIAIPLKLFREQFLEQYSINKASDLIGANIILFAKCLTNKDKSRNFLQLWSNDLQYMHLALIHK
;
A
#
# COMPACT_ATOMS: atom_id res chain seq x y z
N MET A 1 39.83 -54.74 11.27
CA MET A 1 39.85 -53.27 11.24
C MET A 1 38.51 -52.80 10.72
N GLN A 2 37.82 -52.01 11.54
CA GLN A 2 36.53 -51.40 11.24
C GLN A 2 36.72 -50.31 10.17
N ASN A 3 35.75 -50.15 9.28
CA ASN A 3 35.23 -48.82 8.97
C ASN A 3 33.82 -48.92 8.39
N SER A 4 32.88 -48.61 9.27
CA SER A 4 31.51 -48.23 9.01
C SER A 4 31.50 -46.87 8.29
N GLY A 5 30.75 -46.75 7.21
CA GLY A 5 30.47 -45.49 6.53
C GLY A 5 29.05 -45.51 6.01
N THR A 6 28.10 -45.40 6.92
CA THR A 6 26.66 -45.38 6.63
C THR A 6 26.31 -44.15 5.80
N SER A 7 25.61 -44.37 4.70
CA SER A 7 24.98 -43.35 3.85
C SER A 7 24.13 -42.42 4.69
N LEU A 8 24.42 -41.12 4.65
CA LEU A 8 23.48 -40.08 5.06
C LEU A 8 22.85 -39.53 3.80
N ASP A 9 21.69 -40.08 3.45
CA ASP A 9 20.82 -39.55 2.42
C ASP A 9 20.46 -38.11 2.80
N ALA A 10 20.89 -37.17 1.96
CA ALA A 10 20.47 -35.78 2.06
C ALA A 10 18.97 -35.71 1.79
N VAL A 11 18.18 -35.51 2.85
CA VAL A 11 16.75 -35.19 2.74
C VAL A 11 16.64 -33.87 1.97
N PRO A 12 15.95 -33.83 0.80
CA PRO A 12 15.73 -32.57 0.12
C PRO A 12 14.78 -31.74 0.98
N TYR A 13 15.31 -30.68 1.59
CA TYR A 13 14.50 -29.63 2.21
C TYR A 13 13.66 -28.99 1.09
N ASN A 14 12.43 -29.46 0.94
CA ASN A 14 11.42 -28.80 0.13
C ASN A 14 11.15 -27.42 0.74
N HIS A 15 11.86 -26.41 0.26
CA HIS A 15 11.36 -25.03 0.34
C HIS A 15 10.06 -25.01 -0.46
N ALA A 16 8.93 -25.15 0.22
CA ALA A 16 7.68 -24.66 -0.32
C ALA A 16 7.93 -23.19 -0.68
N LEU A 17 7.97 -22.89 -1.99
CA LEU A 17 8.13 -21.54 -2.49
C LEU A 17 6.97 -20.73 -1.93
N GLU A 18 7.25 -19.87 -0.95
CA GLU A 18 6.25 -18.91 -0.48
C GLU A 18 5.80 -18.10 -1.71
N PRO A 19 4.50 -17.92 -1.94
CA PRO A 19 4.00 -17.29 -3.16
C PRO A 19 4.56 -15.86 -3.25
N GLU A 20 5.15 -15.48 -4.39
CA GLU A 20 5.63 -14.12 -4.60
C GLU A 20 4.54 -13.28 -5.31
N LEU A 21 4.25 -12.09 -4.79
CA LEU A 21 3.24 -11.16 -5.34
C LEU A 21 3.91 -9.97 -6.04
N SER A 22 3.44 -9.55 -7.22
CA SER A 22 3.93 -8.35 -7.90
C SER A 22 2.91 -7.19 -7.88
N VAL A 23 3.35 -5.97 -7.58
CA VAL A 23 2.48 -4.80 -7.53
C VAL A 23 2.34 -4.19 -8.92
N ASN A 24 1.21 -4.43 -9.56
CA ASN A 24 0.74 -3.68 -10.73
C ASN A 24 -0.70 -3.18 -10.48
N LYS A 25 -1.22 -2.29 -11.33
CA LYS A 25 -2.55 -1.68 -11.12
C LYS A 25 -3.69 -2.71 -11.00
N GLN A 26 -3.68 -3.76 -11.82
CA GLN A 26 -4.67 -4.84 -11.75
C GLN A 26 -4.57 -5.63 -10.44
N ASN A 27 -3.37 -5.73 -9.86
CA ASN A 27 -3.15 -6.38 -8.58
C ASN A 27 -3.52 -5.47 -7.40
N LEU A 28 -3.36 -4.13 -7.51
CA LEU A 28 -3.74 -3.20 -6.45
C LEU A 28 -5.22 -3.33 -6.05
N ALA A 29 -6.12 -3.50 -7.02
CA ALA A 29 -7.54 -3.74 -6.74
C ALA A 29 -7.76 -5.01 -5.91
N LYS A 30 -7.13 -6.12 -6.31
CA LYS A 30 -7.22 -7.41 -5.59
C LYS A 30 -6.61 -7.34 -4.19
N LEU A 31 -5.45 -6.68 -4.06
CA LEU A 31 -4.79 -6.45 -2.78
C LEU A 31 -5.69 -5.63 -1.85
N LEU A 32 -6.27 -4.54 -2.35
CA LEU A 32 -7.20 -3.71 -1.57
C LEU A 32 -8.40 -4.52 -1.09
N SER A 33 -9.08 -5.26 -1.98
CA SER A 33 -10.20 -6.12 -1.59
C SER A 33 -9.81 -7.16 -0.52
N SER A 34 -8.65 -7.80 -0.69
CA SER A 34 -8.14 -8.80 0.26
C SER A 34 -7.82 -8.19 1.63
N LEU A 35 -7.26 -6.99 1.67
CA LEU A 35 -6.95 -6.27 2.91
C LEU A 35 -8.23 -5.84 3.64
N LEU A 36 -9.23 -5.33 2.92
CA LEU A 36 -10.53 -4.92 3.47
C LEU A 36 -11.33 -6.11 4.01
N GLN A 37 -11.21 -7.29 3.42
CA GLN A 37 -11.86 -8.52 3.89
C GLN A 37 -11.19 -9.14 5.13
N GLY A 38 -10.14 -8.49 5.67
CA GLY A 38 -9.45 -8.96 6.87
C GLY A 38 -8.54 -10.15 6.64
N SER A 39 -8.01 -10.31 5.41
CA SER A 39 -6.99 -11.33 5.16
C SER A 39 -5.76 -11.14 6.05
N SER A 40 -5.05 -12.23 6.33
CA SER A 40 -3.77 -12.19 7.03
C SER A 40 -2.62 -11.64 6.18
N LEU A 41 -2.90 -11.07 4.99
CA LEU A 41 -1.87 -10.57 4.09
C LEU A 41 -0.96 -9.55 4.78
N ALA A 42 -1.55 -8.57 5.46
CA ALA A 42 -0.84 -7.50 6.16
C ALA A 42 -0.02 -7.97 7.37
N THR A 43 -0.18 -9.22 7.82
CA THR A 43 0.59 -9.81 8.92
C THR A 43 1.46 -10.98 8.48
N SER A 44 1.36 -11.38 7.21
CA SER A 44 2.05 -12.54 6.66
C SER A 44 3.54 -12.28 6.38
N ASN A 45 4.31 -13.35 6.30
CA ASN A 45 5.70 -13.30 5.84
C ASN A 45 5.82 -13.32 4.30
N VAL A 46 4.73 -13.35 3.54
CA VAL A 46 4.77 -13.43 2.07
C VAL A 46 5.67 -12.35 1.46
N TRP A 47 6.48 -12.70 0.45
CA TRP A 47 7.28 -11.73 -0.29
C TRP A 47 6.43 -10.99 -1.33
N VAL A 48 6.56 -9.67 -1.35
CA VAL A 48 5.87 -8.79 -2.29
C VAL A 48 6.89 -7.94 -3.03
N HIS A 49 6.86 -8.01 -4.35
CA HIS A 49 7.67 -7.23 -5.28
C HIS A 49 6.91 -5.97 -5.69
N THR A 50 7.48 -4.79 -5.45
CA THR A 50 6.94 -3.52 -6.00
C THR A 50 7.73 -3.03 -7.21
N SER A 51 8.87 -3.66 -7.50
CA SER A 51 9.53 -3.59 -8.79
C SER A 51 10.36 -4.85 -9.02
N GLU A 52 11.00 -4.97 -10.18
CA GLU A 52 11.91 -6.08 -10.49
C GLU A 52 13.06 -6.22 -9.46
N LYS A 53 13.49 -5.10 -8.86
CA LYS A 53 14.66 -5.06 -7.98
C LYS A 53 14.33 -4.99 -6.50
N HIS A 54 13.07 -4.71 -6.14
CA HIS A 54 12.70 -4.47 -4.75
C HIS A 54 11.59 -5.40 -4.30
N LYS A 55 11.85 -6.08 -3.18
CA LYS A 55 10.89 -6.96 -2.51
C LYS A 55 10.84 -6.69 -1.01
N TRP A 56 9.66 -6.90 -0.43
CA TRP A 56 9.38 -6.69 0.99
C TRP A 56 8.59 -7.86 1.56
N ARG A 57 8.77 -8.15 2.85
CA ARG A 57 7.83 -8.99 3.59
C ARG A 57 6.51 -8.24 3.73
N ALA A 58 5.39 -8.90 3.48
CA ALA A 58 4.06 -8.28 3.49
C ALA A 58 3.74 -7.58 4.82
N LYS A 59 4.09 -8.20 5.96
CA LYS A 59 3.99 -7.59 7.31
C LYS A 59 4.73 -6.28 7.49
N ASN A 60 5.74 -6.04 6.68
CA ASN A 60 6.49 -4.79 6.69
C ASN A 60 5.96 -3.85 5.61
N LEU A 61 5.32 -4.33 4.55
CA LEU A 61 4.91 -3.49 3.42
C LEU A 61 3.56 -2.83 3.63
N PHE A 62 2.55 -3.59 4.08
CA PHE A 62 1.17 -3.12 4.16
C PHE A 62 0.88 -2.47 5.51
N VAL A 63 0.37 -1.24 5.49
CA VAL A 63 0.10 -0.44 6.68
C VAL A 63 -1.29 0.20 6.53
N LYS A 64 -2.11 0.20 7.58
CA LYS A 64 -3.38 0.94 7.53
C LYS A 64 -3.10 2.43 7.44
N LEU A 65 -3.95 3.17 6.72
CA LEU A 65 -3.82 4.62 6.60
C LEU A 65 -3.83 5.31 7.97
N SER A 66 -4.69 4.84 8.89
CA SER A 66 -4.80 5.37 10.25
C SER A 66 -3.55 5.16 11.10
N GLU A 67 -2.68 4.25 10.69
CA GLU A 67 -1.43 3.88 11.37
C GLU A 67 -0.20 4.48 10.66
N ALA A 68 -0.41 5.33 9.65
CA ALA A 68 0.71 5.88 8.89
C ALA A 68 1.56 6.83 9.74
N GLN A 69 2.85 6.54 9.77
CA GLN A 69 3.85 7.29 10.53
C GLN A 69 5.12 7.45 9.72
N VAL A 70 5.83 8.55 9.97
CA VAL A 70 7.15 8.76 9.41
C VAL A 70 8.09 7.72 10.01
N ILE A 71 8.78 6.97 9.15
CA ILE A 71 9.77 5.97 9.56
C ILE A 71 11.17 6.39 9.13
N GLU A 72 12.16 5.76 9.74
CA GLU A 72 13.56 5.94 9.37
C GLU A 72 13.77 5.71 7.86
N ASN A 73 14.62 6.54 7.24
CA ASN A 73 14.92 6.55 5.81
C ASN A 73 13.73 6.84 4.88
N PHE A 74 12.56 7.21 5.40
CA PHE A 74 11.35 7.50 4.63
C PHE A 74 11.01 6.38 3.63
N ALA A 75 11.24 5.13 4.03
CA ALA A 75 11.01 3.98 3.15
C ALA A 75 9.53 3.93 2.73
N PRO A 76 9.22 3.68 1.45
CA PRO A 76 7.85 3.62 0.99
C PRO A 76 7.13 2.38 1.51
N ARG A 77 5.83 2.51 1.76
CA ARG A 77 4.92 1.44 2.22
C ARG A 77 3.66 1.43 1.36
N MET A 78 2.94 0.31 1.39
CA MET A 78 1.58 0.20 0.85
C MET A 78 0.57 0.60 1.91
N TYR A 79 0.05 1.81 1.80
CA TYR A 79 -0.99 2.30 2.69
C TYR A 79 -2.36 1.93 2.15
N TRP A 80 -3.28 1.51 3.02
CA TRP A 80 -4.65 1.17 2.62
C TRP A 80 -5.68 1.55 3.67
N GLY A 81 -6.91 1.77 3.24
CA GLY A 81 -8.03 2.11 4.13
C GLY A 81 -9.09 2.95 3.43
N THR A 82 -9.75 3.80 4.18
CA THR A 82 -10.92 4.56 3.74
C THR A 82 -10.66 6.06 3.73
N ILE A 83 -11.18 6.75 2.73
CA ILE A 83 -11.20 8.21 2.64
C ILE A 83 -12.39 8.74 3.42
N SER A 84 -12.14 9.70 4.31
CA SER A 84 -13.19 10.41 5.04
C SER A 84 -13.86 11.46 4.14
N TYR A 85 -13.06 12.36 3.58
CA TYR A 85 -13.51 13.42 2.67
C TYR A 85 -12.34 14.00 1.87
N ALA A 86 -12.65 14.67 0.76
CA ALA A 86 -11.71 15.55 0.08
C ALA A 86 -12.01 17.02 0.41
N ASP A 87 -11.00 17.88 0.33
CA ASP A 87 -11.21 19.32 0.40
C ASP A 87 -11.98 19.83 -0.83
N LYS A 88 -12.52 21.06 -0.74
CA LYS A 88 -13.38 21.64 -1.78
C LYS A 88 -12.67 21.74 -3.13
N ASP A 89 -11.37 21.99 -3.12
CA ASP A 89 -10.55 22.15 -4.32
C ASP A 89 -10.06 20.81 -4.89
N LEU A 90 -10.35 19.69 -4.22
CA LEU A 90 -9.88 18.35 -4.58
C LEU A 90 -8.34 18.28 -4.67
N LEU A 91 -7.65 18.96 -3.75
CA LEU A 91 -6.20 18.97 -3.63
C LEU A 91 -5.70 18.00 -2.56
N TRP A 92 -6.56 17.57 -1.64
CA TRP A 92 -6.22 16.71 -0.51
C TRP A 92 -7.31 15.67 -0.26
N LEU A 93 -6.90 14.40 -0.16
CA LEU A 93 -7.73 13.35 0.42
C LEU A 93 -7.43 13.25 1.92
N ASN A 94 -8.47 13.28 2.75
CA ASN A 94 -8.36 13.14 4.19
C ASN A 94 -8.74 11.71 4.59
N VAL A 95 -7.91 11.10 5.43
CA VAL A 95 -8.01 9.69 5.83
C VAL A 95 -9.08 9.53 6.92
N ALA A 96 -9.87 8.45 6.83
CA ALA A 96 -10.76 8.04 7.92
C ALA A 96 -9.94 7.57 9.14
N ASP A 97 -10.43 7.89 10.34
CA ASP A 97 -9.79 7.52 11.61
C ASP A 97 -8.39 8.11 11.86
N ALA A 98 -7.92 9.06 11.03
CA ALA A 98 -6.69 9.82 11.30
C ALA A 98 -6.74 11.25 10.72
N LYS A 99 -7.06 12.22 11.58
CA LYS A 99 -7.20 13.64 11.21
C LYS A 99 -5.88 14.30 10.77
N ASN A 100 -4.75 13.78 11.24
CA ASN A 100 -3.42 14.31 10.98
C ASN A 100 -2.75 13.67 9.75
N ILE A 101 -3.47 12.90 8.94
CA ILE A 101 -2.93 12.22 7.75
C ILE A 101 -3.71 12.67 6.52
N ALA A 102 -2.99 12.93 5.43
CA ALA A 102 -3.57 13.40 4.15
C ALA A 102 -2.83 12.79 2.96
N ILE A 103 -3.49 12.77 1.80
CA ILE A 103 -2.86 12.43 0.52
C ILE A 103 -2.99 13.65 -0.40
N PRO A 104 -1.89 14.32 -0.76
CA PRO A 104 -1.92 15.42 -1.70
C PRO A 104 -2.20 14.90 -3.11
N LEU A 105 -3.11 15.56 -3.81
CA LEU A 105 -3.46 15.28 -5.21
C LEU A 105 -2.85 16.28 -6.19
N LYS A 106 -2.34 17.42 -5.71
CA LYS A 106 -1.94 18.58 -6.54
C LYS A 106 -1.18 18.23 -7.83
N LEU A 107 -0.24 17.28 -7.76
CA LEU A 107 0.63 16.93 -8.89
C LEU A 107 -0.04 16.06 -9.96
N PHE A 108 -1.13 15.38 -9.63
CA PHE A 108 -1.81 14.42 -10.50
C PHE A 108 -3.33 14.55 -10.43
N ARG A 109 -3.83 15.71 -9.99
CA ARG A 109 -5.25 15.95 -9.70
C ARG A 109 -6.11 15.72 -10.92
N GLU A 110 -5.80 16.33 -12.05
CA GLU A 110 -6.61 16.23 -13.26
C GLU A 110 -6.71 14.78 -13.76
N GLN A 111 -5.56 14.11 -13.87
CA GLN A 111 -5.49 12.69 -14.25
C GLN A 111 -6.25 11.79 -13.26
N PHE A 112 -6.20 12.10 -11.95
CA PHE A 112 -6.93 11.36 -10.92
C PHE A 112 -8.44 11.53 -11.08
N LEU A 113 -8.92 12.76 -11.25
CA LEU A 113 -10.34 13.06 -11.42
C LEU A 113 -10.90 12.39 -12.68
N GLU A 114 -10.16 12.49 -13.79
CA GLU A 114 -10.52 11.85 -15.05
C GLU A 114 -10.57 10.32 -14.93
N GLN A 115 -9.50 9.70 -14.41
CA GLN A 115 -9.38 8.24 -14.30
C GLN A 115 -10.50 7.61 -13.49
N TYR A 116 -10.96 8.28 -12.43
CA TYR A 116 -12.00 7.76 -11.55
C TYR A 116 -13.40 8.33 -11.82
N SER A 117 -13.52 9.26 -12.76
CA SER A 117 -14.75 9.97 -13.11
C SER A 117 -15.36 10.75 -11.92
N ILE A 118 -14.49 11.46 -11.18
CA ILE A 118 -14.86 12.24 -9.99
C ILE A 118 -15.23 13.66 -10.41
N ASN A 119 -16.42 14.11 -10.02
CA ASN A 119 -16.92 15.44 -10.36
C ASN A 119 -17.00 16.38 -9.15
N LYS A 120 -17.17 15.82 -7.95
CA LYS A 120 -17.32 16.58 -6.71
C LYS A 120 -16.67 15.86 -5.52
N ALA A 121 -16.30 16.62 -4.49
CA ALA A 121 -15.65 16.09 -3.28
C ALA A 121 -16.45 15.00 -2.56
N SER A 122 -17.79 15.04 -2.65
CA SER A 122 -18.63 14.01 -2.04
C SER A 122 -18.58 12.66 -2.73
N ASP A 123 -18.11 12.57 -3.98
CA ASP A 123 -17.92 11.29 -4.68
C ASP A 123 -16.81 10.44 -4.03
N LEU A 124 -15.95 11.07 -3.22
CA LEU A 124 -14.80 10.45 -2.55
C LEU A 124 -15.08 10.01 -1.12
N ILE A 125 -16.22 10.39 -0.54
CA ILE A 125 -16.57 10.05 0.84
C ILE A 125 -16.76 8.53 0.94
N GLY A 126 -16.04 7.91 1.88
CA GLY A 126 -16.08 6.46 2.10
C GLY A 126 -15.34 5.64 1.05
N ALA A 127 -14.76 6.25 0.01
CA ALA A 127 -13.99 5.50 -0.98
C ALA A 127 -12.83 4.75 -0.34
N ASN A 128 -12.61 3.50 -0.75
CA ASN A 128 -11.47 2.71 -0.29
C ASN A 128 -10.28 2.93 -1.20
N ILE A 129 -9.08 2.91 -0.64
CA ILE A 129 -7.86 3.23 -1.36
C ILE A 129 -6.71 2.32 -0.93
N ILE A 130 -5.84 2.04 -1.89
CA ILE A 130 -4.48 1.54 -1.64
C ILE A 130 -3.49 2.39 -2.43
N LEU A 131 -2.34 2.73 -1.82
CA LEU A 131 -1.28 3.47 -2.50
C LEU A 131 0.12 3.10 -2.00
N PHE A 132 1.08 3.05 -2.91
CA PHE A 132 2.50 2.97 -2.57
C PHE A 132 3.06 4.38 -2.36
N ALA A 133 3.42 4.72 -1.13
CA ALA A 133 3.78 6.10 -0.79
C ALA A 133 4.85 6.17 0.30
N LYS A 134 5.47 7.35 0.42
CA LYS A 134 6.28 7.73 1.59
C LYS A 134 5.41 8.53 2.55
N CYS A 135 5.51 8.23 3.85
CA CYS A 135 4.93 9.09 4.88
C CYS A 135 5.93 10.17 5.25
N LEU A 136 5.52 11.42 5.06
CA LEU A 136 6.31 12.62 5.33
C LEU A 136 5.54 13.50 6.32
N THR A 137 6.20 14.49 6.90
CA THR A 137 5.57 15.49 7.77
C THR A 137 5.75 16.87 7.14
N ASN A 138 4.77 17.75 7.33
CA ASN A 138 4.86 19.13 6.88
C ASN A 138 5.96 19.91 7.62
N LYS A 139 6.35 21.08 7.11
CA LYS A 139 7.51 21.84 7.62
C LYS A 139 7.39 22.17 9.12
N ASP A 140 6.18 22.46 9.57
CA ASP A 140 5.79 22.76 10.95
C ASP A 140 5.49 21.51 11.81
N LYS A 141 5.62 20.30 11.23
CA LYS A 141 5.41 18.99 11.90
C LYS A 141 4.03 18.80 12.54
N SER A 142 3.05 19.58 12.12
CA SER A 142 1.66 19.51 12.61
C SER A 142 0.84 18.42 11.92
N ARG A 143 1.28 17.94 10.75
CA ARG A 143 0.52 16.99 9.92
C ARG A 143 1.42 16.08 9.09
N ASN A 144 1.08 14.79 9.06
CA ASN A 144 1.66 13.83 8.15
C ASN A 144 0.93 13.83 6.80
N PHE A 145 1.66 13.55 5.73
CA PHE A 145 1.09 13.35 4.40
C PHE A 145 1.77 12.20 3.67
N LEU A 146 1.01 11.54 2.81
CA LEU A 146 1.45 10.39 2.04
C LEU A 146 1.79 10.84 0.62
N GLN A 147 3.07 11.00 0.34
CA GLN A 147 3.53 11.32 -1.01
C GLN A 147 3.58 10.03 -1.84
N LEU A 148 2.77 9.98 -2.90
CA LEU A 148 2.73 8.87 -3.83
C LEU A 148 4.11 8.61 -4.44
N TRP A 149 4.48 7.35 -4.60
CA TRP A 149 5.76 6.97 -5.18
C TRP A 149 5.92 7.55 -6.59
N SER A 150 7.03 8.26 -6.82
CA SER A 150 7.31 9.02 -8.05
C SER A 150 6.21 10.02 -8.46
N ASN A 151 5.27 10.36 -7.57
CA ASN A 151 4.05 11.12 -7.87
C ASN A 151 3.22 10.51 -9.03
N ASP A 152 3.24 9.19 -9.18
CA ASP A 152 2.64 8.49 -10.33
C ASP A 152 1.42 7.67 -9.92
N LEU A 153 0.28 7.97 -10.56
CA LEU A 153 -1.02 7.34 -10.31
C LEU A 153 -1.07 5.83 -10.55
N GLN A 154 -0.11 5.26 -11.28
CA GLN A 154 -0.03 3.79 -11.42
C GLN A 154 0.13 3.07 -10.07
N TYR A 155 0.69 3.75 -9.07
CA TYR A 155 0.91 3.24 -7.72
C TYR A 155 -0.27 3.45 -6.77
N MET A 156 -1.43 3.87 -7.30
CA MET A 156 -2.63 4.17 -6.53
C MET A 156 -3.84 3.46 -7.15
N HIS A 157 -4.67 2.85 -6.31
CA HIS A 157 -5.98 2.37 -6.71
C HIS A 157 -7.06 2.87 -5.76
N LEU A 158 -8.17 3.35 -6.31
CA LEU A 158 -9.35 3.83 -5.60
C LEU A 158 -10.57 2.99 -6.00
N ALA A 159 -11.31 2.51 -5.00
CA ALA A 159 -12.60 1.84 -5.13
C ALA A 159 -13.68 2.75 -4.53
N LEU A 160 -14.49 3.37 -5.41
CA LEU A 160 -15.62 4.19 -5.00
C LEU A 160 -16.77 3.31 -4.48
N ILE A 161 -17.53 3.80 -3.49
CA ILE A 161 -18.71 3.10 -2.97
C ILE A 161 -19.91 3.21 -3.92
N HIS A 162 -20.02 4.34 -4.62
CA HIS A 162 -21.15 4.65 -5.49
C HIS A 162 -20.70 4.61 -6.96
N LYS A 163 -20.75 3.44 -7.58
CA LYS A 163 -20.76 3.29 -9.05
C LYS A 163 -21.87 2.35 -9.46
#